data_AF-A0A367GSL8-F1
#
_entry.id   AF-A0A367GSL8-F1
#
_cell.length_a   1.000
_cell.length_b   1.000
_cell.length_c   1.000
_cell.angle_alpha   90.00
_cell.angle_beta   90.00
_cell.angle_gamma   90.00
#
_symmetry.space_group_name_H-M   'P 1'
#
loop_
_entity.id
_entity.type
_entity.pdbx_description
1 polymer ?
#
loop_
_entity_poly.entity_id
_entity_poly.type
_entity_poly.pdbx_seq_one_letter_code
_entity_poly.pdbx_strand_id
1 'polypeptide(L)'
;MKQFFKFVLATMVGIILTSAVMVFIVFALIAGIMASASGEKDVHVDANSILLLEFKAPIEERTPKNPLIDLGLLGLDKEKNIGLDDILANIKKAKTDDNIKGIFLNESYLMSGQATTEEIRNALLDFKRSGKFIVAYAEIYTQAFYYLASVADKLYINPNGYFDLSGFSSETVFLKGTLDKLGIEAQIIKVGTYKSAVEPLILTEMSDANRKQVTAYLGSMYDHFLGGISKSRGINKDSLFNYANRLAIRYPADALKYKLVDGLKYKDEIINDLKKRTDTDLKDDLNSVAVNEYTHATTGDEDEAEDSGSRNRIAMVYATGDITSGDGDDQTIGSEKLSKTLRKLRLDNKVKAVVLRVNSPGGSSLASDVIWREVLLTKKEKPVIVSMGDVAASGGYYIACAADSIFAQPNTITGSIGIFAVLPNMQKFFNEKLGVTFDNVKTGEYADLGDISRPLTPAERAILQGQVNTGYNVFTKVVAEGRRKTQQYIDSIGQGRVWTGEQALKIGLVDRLGNINDAVKSAAKMAKLNNYKIVNYPEQESAFKQLGANFSAKIKNTMLKSELGENYLYYEQVNKLKSIMRVPQARLPFNVVIK
;
A
#
# COMPACT_ATOMS: atom_id res chain seq x y z
N MET A 1 -35.04 -50.96 30.04
CA MET A 1 -33.60 -50.81 30.36
C MET A 1 -32.65 -51.25 29.25
N LYS A 2 -32.74 -52.46 28.67
CA LYS A 2 -31.81 -52.91 27.61
C LYS A 2 -31.75 -51.99 26.38
N GLN A 3 -32.88 -51.45 25.92
CA GLN A 3 -32.89 -50.52 24.79
C GLN A 3 -32.22 -49.17 25.11
N PHE A 4 -32.40 -48.64 26.32
CA PHE A 4 -31.75 -47.41 26.76
C PHE A 4 -30.22 -47.53 26.71
N PHE A 5 -29.65 -48.58 27.30
CA PHE A 5 -28.21 -48.82 27.26
C PHE A 5 -27.69 -49.06 25.84
N LYS A 6 -28.47 -49.69 24.95
CA LYS A 6 -28.10 -49.88 23.54
C LYS A 6 -27.94 -48.55 22.81
N PHE A 7 -28.88 -47.62 22.96
CA PHE A 7 -28.80 -46.30 22.30
C PHE A 7 -27.70 -45.42 22.92
N VAL A 8 -27.57 -45.40 24.24
CA VAL A 8 -26.49 -44.65 24.93
C VAL A 8 -25.11 -45.12 24.47
N LEU A 9 -24.86 -46.43 24.43
CA LEU A 9 -23.58 -46.97 23.98
C LEU A 9 -23.34 -46.72 22.49
N ALA A 10 -24.37 -46.81 21.63
CA ALA A 10 -24.26 -46.47 20.22
C ALA A 10 -23.92 -45.00 20.00
N THR A 11 -24.53 -44.08 20.75
CA THR A 11 -24.21 -42.64 20.70
C THR A 11 -22.81 -42.35 21.22
N MET A 12 -22.37 -42.99 22.33
CA MET A 12 -21.00 -42.85 22.83
C MET A 12 -19.97 -43.33 21.81
N VAL A 13 -20.19 -44.49 21.19
CA VAL A 13 -19.31 -45.02 20.13
C VAL A 13 -19.32 -44.10 18.91
N GLY A 14 -20.50 -43.59 18.50
CA GLY A 14 -20.62 -42.63 17.41
C GLY A 14 -19.87 -41.33 17.67
N ILE A 15 -19.96 -40.78 18.89
CA ILE A 15 -19.21 -39.59 19.31
C ILE A 15 -17.71 -39.89 19.31
N ILE A 16 -17.26 -40.99 19.92
CA ILE A 16 -15.84 -41.36 19.97
C ILE A 16 -15.25 -41.54 18.56
N LEU A 17 -15.96 -42.23 17.66
CA LEU A 17 -15.52 -42.42 16.28
C LEU A 17 -15.49 -41.09 15.52
N THR A 18 -16.52 -40.25 15.67
CA THR A 18 -16.56 -38.93 15.02
C THR A 18 -15.45 -38.02 15.56
N SER A 19 -15.20 -38.04 16.87
CA SER A 19 -14.10 -37.31 17.50
C SER A 19 -12.74 -37.82 17.04
N ALA A 20 -12.55 -39.13 16.91
CA ALA A 20 -11.30 -39.70 16.40
C ALA A 20 -11.06 -39.33 14.93
N VAL A 21 -12.09 -39.36 14.08
CA VAL A 21 -12.01 -38.90 12.69
C VAL A 21 -11.74 -37.40 12.63
N MET A 22 -12.39 -36.59 13.46
CA MET A 22 -12.12 -35.14 13.56
C MET A 22 -10.68 -34.86 14.00
N VAL A 23 -10.17 -35.58 14.99
CA VAL A 23 -8.77 -35.45 15.44
C VAL A 23 -7.83 -35.87 14.32
N PHE A 24 -8.12 -36.96 13.60
CA PHE A 24 -7.31 -37.38 12.46
C PHE A 24 -7.32 -36.37 11.32
N ILE A 25 -8.48 -35.78 10.99
CA ILE A 25 -8.59 -34.71 9.99
C ILE A 25 -7.79 -33.49 10.45
N VAL A 26 -7.94 -33.05 11.71
CA VAL A 26 -7.16 -31.94 12.25
C VAL A 26 -5.66 -32.23 12.21
N PHE A 27 -5.25 -33.45 12.55
CA PHE A 27 -3.84 -33.85 12.51
C PHE A 27 -3.29 -33.92 11.08
N ALA A 28 -4.08 -34.42 10.12
CA ALA A 28 -3.73 -34.42 8.71
C ALA A 28 -3.65 -32.99 8.14
N LEU A 29 -4.56 -32.10 8.56
CA LEU A 29 -4.52 -30.67 8.21
C LEU A 29 -3.27 -30.00 8.79
N ILE A 30 -2.95 -30.24 10.07
CA ILE A 30 -1.74 -29.70 10.73
C ILE A 30 -0.49 -30.26 10.06
N ALA A 31 -0.45 -31.56 9.73
CA ALA A 31 0.66 -32.18 9.01
C ALA A 31 0.82 -31.58 7.60
N GLY A 32 -0.29 -31.31 6.90
CA GLY A 32 -0.27 -30.60 5.61
C GLY A 32 0.24 -29.16 5.73
N ILE A 33 -0.17 -28.42 6.77
CA ILE A 33 0.33 -27.07 7.09
C ILE A 33 1.81 -27.08 7.47
N MET A 34 2.26 -28.07 8.22
CA MET A 34 3.68 -28.21 8.56
C MET A 34 4.51 -28.57 7.33
N ALA A 35 4.04 -29.52 6.50
CA ALA A 35 4.72 -29.93 5.28
C ALA A 35 4.78 -28.80 4.23
N SER A 36 3.75 -27.95 4.13
CA SER A 36 3.79 -26.77 3.26
C SER A 36 4.67 -25.65 3.82
N ALA A 37 4.74 -25.51 5.16
CA ALA A 37 5.62 -24.54 5.81
C ALA A 37 7.10 -24.96 5.83
N SER A 38 7.39 -26.27 5.73
CA SER A 38 8.75 -26.81 5.66
C SER A 38 9.22 -27.16 4.24
N GLY A 39 8.30 -27.10 3.26
CA GLY A 39 8.56 -27.48 1.88
C GLY A 39 8.88 -26.28 1.01
N GLU A 40 9.99 -25.59 1.31
CA GLU A 40 10.69 -24.79 0.29
C GLU A 40 11.23 -25.79 -0.73
N LYS A 41 10.43 -26.12 -1.75
CA LYS A 41 10.95 -26.86 -2.90
C LYS A 41 11.91 -25.91 -3.60
N ASP A 42 13.19 -26.27 -3.68
CA ASP A 42 14.16 -25.59 -4.52
C ASP A 42 13.56 -25.42 -5.92
N VAL A 43 13.26 -24.19 -6.32
CA VAL A 43 12.75 -23.91 -7.66
C VAL A 43 13.96 -23.90 -8.58
N HIS A 44 14.19 -25.01 -9.28
CA HIS A 44 15.24 -25.05 -10.29
C HIS A 44 14.81 -24.19 -11.49
N VAL A 45 15.65 -23.23 -11.86
CA VAL A 45 15.43 -22.37 -13.02
C VAL A 45 16.21 -22.95 -14.19
N ASP A 46 15.48 -23.50 -15.16
CA ASP A 46 16.09 -24.11 -16.34
C ASP A 46 16.89 -23.08 -17.14
N ALA A 47 17.94 -23.54 -17.81
CA ALA A 47 18.69 -22.70 -18.74
C ALA A 47 17.77 -22.14 -19.83
N ASN A 48 18.10 -20.93 -20.31
CA ASN A 48 17.36 -20.22 -21.34
C ASN A 48 15.91 -19.86 -20.95
N SER A 49 15.63 -19.73 -19.66
CA SER A 49 14.33 -19.30 -19.14
C SER A 49 14.08 -17.80 -19.35
N ILE A 50 12.80 -17.42 -19.31
CA ILE A 50 12.36 -16.04 -19.10
C ILE A 50 11.74 -15.86 -17.71
N LEU A 51 11.88 -14.67 -17.13
CA LEU A 51 11.12 -14.29 -15.95
C LEU A 51 9.76 -13.74 -16.39
N LEU A 52 8.68 -14.41 -15.97
CA LEU A 52 7.31 -14.03 -16.26
C LEU A 52 6.77 -13.12 -15.14
N LEU A 53 6.41 -11.88 -15.48
CA LEU A 53 5.76 -10.95 -14.56
C LEU A 53 4.25 -10.88 -14.87
N GLU A 54 3.46 -11.47 -13.97
CA GLU A 54 1.99 -11.41 -13.95
C GLU A 54 1.55 -10.95 -12.54
N PHE A 55 0.63 -9.99 -12.46
CA PHE A 55 0.24 -9.30 -11.23
C PHE A 55 -1.28 -9.39 -11.02
N LYS A 56 -1.73 -10.58 -10.66
CA LYS A 56 -3.17 -10.89 -10.59
C LYS A 56 -3.86 -10.41 -9.31
N ALA A 57 -3.11 -9.77 -8.41
CA ALA A 57 -3.59 -9.23 -7.15
C ALA A 57 -2.96 -7.88 -6.82
N PRO A 58 -3.55 -7.08 -5.91
CA PRO A 58 -2.94 -5.85 -5.45
C PRO A 58 -1.54 -6.07 -4.89
N ILE A 59 -0.59 -5.23 -5.30
CA ILE A 59 0.81 -5.33 -4.86
C ILE A 59 0.95 -4.63 -3.50
N GLU A 60 1.18 -5.43 -2.45
CA GLU A 60 1.46 -4.93 -1.11
C GLU A 60 2.97 -4.62 -0.93
N GLU A 61 3.35 -3.89 0.11
CA GLU A 61 4.77 -3.57 0.38
C GLU A 61 5.65 -4.80 0.65
N ARG A 62 5.04 -5.89 1.12
CA ARG A 62 5.72 -7.14 1.48
C ARG A 62 4.90 -8.35 1.09
N THR A 63 5.55 -9.44 0.70
CA THR A 63 4.88 -10.74 0.51
C THR A 63 4.30 -11.21 1.85
N PRO A 64 2.97 -11.46 1.96
CA PRO A 64 2.37 -11.98 3.17
C PRO A 64 2.79 -13.43 3.42
N LYS A 65 3.32 -13.74 4.61
CA LYS A 65 3.53 -15.13 5.04
C LYS A 65 2.20 -15.73 5.48
N ASN A 66 1.43 -16.37 4.58
CA ASN A 66 0.15 -17.01 4.92
C ASN A 66 0.00 -18.43 4.35
N PRO A 67 0.52 -19.45 5.05
CA PRO A 67 0.55 -20.83 4.54
C PRO A 67 -0.81 -21.49 4.34
N LEU A 68 -1.87 -20.92 4.92
CA LEU A 68 -3.23 -21.45 4.75
C LEU A 68 -3.80 -21.16 3.35
N ILE A 69 -3.39 -20.04 2.74
CA ILE A 69 -3.76 -19.70 1.36
C ILE A 69 -2.99 -20.62 0.40
N ASP A 70 -1.72 -20.91 0.72
CA ASP A 70 -0.88 -21.81 -0.08
C ASP A 70 -1.39 -23.27 -0.11
N LEU A 71 -2.29 -23.64 0.80
CA LEU A 71 -2.84 -25.00 0.92
C LEU A 71 -4.14 -25.24 0.16
N GLY A 72 -4.77 -24.22 -0.45
CA GLY A 72 -6.02 -24.36 -1.23
C GLY A 72 -7.22 -24.91 -0.43
N LEU A 73 -7.14 -24.92 0.91
CA LEU A 73 -8.18 -25.48 1.76
C LEU A 73 -9.46 -24.64 1.66
N LEU A 74 -10.60 -25.32 1.55
CA LEU A 74 -11.95 -24.73 1.42
C LEU A 74 -12.25 -24.05 0.08
N GLY A 75 -11.51 -24.35 -0.99
CA GLY A 75 -11.72 -23.71 -2.31
C GLY A 75 -11.34 -22.23 -2.31
N LEU A 76 -10.50 -21.83 -1.36
CA LEU A 76 -9.86 -20.52 -1.29
C LEU A 76 -8.59 -20.50 -2.15
N ASP A 77 -8.70 -21.00 -3.38
CA ASP A 77 -7.63 -20.94 -4.39
C ASP A 77 -7.45 -19.48 -4.79
N LYS A 78 -6.67 -18.75 -4.00
CA LYS A 78 -6.15 -17.46 -4.41
C LYS A 78 -4.75 -17.66 -4.94
N GLU A 79 -4.53 -17.06 -6.10
CA GLU A 79 -3.21 -16.93 -6.67
C GLU A 79 -2.28 -16.23 -5.67
N LYS A 80 -1.06 -16.74 -5.53
CA LYS A 80 -0.09 -16.26 -4.54
C LYS A 80 0.21 -14.77 -4.79
N ASN A 81 -0.09 -13.93 -3.80
CA ASN A 81 0.24 -12.50 -3.84
C ASN A 81 1.73 -12.31 -3.53
N ILE A 82 2.48 -11.79 -4.50
CA ILE A 82 3.87 -11.34 -4.28
C ILE A 82 3.88 -9.86 -3.88
N GLY A 83 4.72 -9.51 -2.90
CA GLY A 83 4.93 -8.14 -2.46
C GLY A 83 5.97 -7.39 -3.29
N LEU A 84 6.00 -6.07 -3.13
CA LEU A 84 6.95 -5.19 -3.80
C LEU A 84 8.40 -5.53 -3.47
N ASP A 85 8.69 -5.91 -2.22
CA ASP A 85 10.03 -6.32 -1.79
C ASP A 85 10.58 -7.48 -2.64
N ASP A 86 9.81 -8.55 -2.78
CA ASP A 86 10.20 -9.72 -3.56
C ASP A 86 10.19 -9.43 -5.07
N ILE A 87 9.23 -8.65 -5.59
CA ILE A 87 9.26 -8.23 -7.01
C ILE A 87 10.57 -7.50 -7.33
N LEU A 88 10.96 -6.52 -6.50
CA LEU A 88 12.18 -5.75 -6.72
C LEU A 88 13.44 -6.61 -6.56
N ALA A 89 13.46 -7.50 -5.57
CA ALA A 89 14.55 -8.45 -5.37
C ALA A 89 14.70 -9.39 -6.57
N ASN A 90 13.59 -9.94 -7.07
CA ASN A 90 13.56 -10.89 -8.17
C ASN A 90 13.97 -10.27 -9.50
N ILE A 91 13.51 -9.05 -9.81
CA ILE A 91 13.97 -8.32 -11.01
C ILE A 91 15.48 -8.05 -10.91
N LYS A 92 15.97 -7.67 -9.71
CA LYS A 92 17.40 -7.43 -9.49
C LYS A 92 18.23 -8.72 -9.64
N LYS A 93 17.75 -9.84 -9.11
CA LYS A 93 18.38 -11.16 -9.21
C LYS A 93 18.42 -11.65 -10.66
N ALA A 94 17.30 -11.57 -11.37
CA ALA A 94 17.19 -11.96 -12.78
C ALA A 94 18.14 -11.17 -13.70
N LYS A 95 18.54 -9.95 -13.29
CA LYS A 95 19.52 -9.14 -14.03
C LYS A 95 20.86 -9.85 -14.19
N THR A 96 21.31 -10.57 -13.15
CA THR A 96 22.62 -11.25 -13.11
C THR A 96 22.54 -12.76 -13.30
N ASP A 97 21.35 -13.36 -13.20
CA ASP A 97 21.15 -14.81 -13.39
C ASP A 97 21.28 -15.23 -14.87
N ASP A 98 22.31 -16.01 -15.21
CA ASP A 98 22.59 -16.48 -16.57
C ASP A 98 21.50 -17.40 -17.15
N ASN A 99 20.69 -18.03 -16.31
CA ASN A 99 19.56 -18.86 -16.76
C ASN A 99 18.40 -17.99 -17.28
N ILE A 100 18.26 -16.76 -16.79
CA ILE A 100 17.24 -15.81 -17.25
C ILE A 100 17.76 -14.99 -18.43
N LYS A 101 17.14 -15.14 -19.61
CA LYS A 101 17.52 -14.39 -20.84
C LYS A 101 16.76 -13.08 -21.02
N GLY A 102 15.61 -12.94 -20.37
CA GLY A 102 14.78 -11.74 -20.48
C GLY A 102 13.55 -11.77 -19.58
N ILE A 103 12.79 -10.69 -19.62
CA ILE A 103 11.52 -10.54 -18.91
C ILE A 103 10.37 -10.54 -19.91
N PHE A 104 9.30 -11.25 -19.59
CA PHE A 104 8.02 -11.15 -20.29
C PHE A 104 6.96 -10.54 -19.37
N LEU A 105 6.41 -9.39 -19.76
CA LEU A 105 5.26 -8.76 -19.13
C LEU A 105 4.01 -9.24 -19.86
N ASN A 106 3.20 -10.08 -19.21
CA ASN A 106 1.98 -10.65 -19.79
C ASN A 106 0.77 -10.33 -18.90
N GLU A 107 0.34 -9.08 -18.94
CA GLU A 107 -0.68 -8.58 -18.02
C GLU A 107 -1.58 -7.60 -18.75
N SER A 108 -2.75 -7.30 -18.19
CA SER A 108 -3.65 -6.26 -18.72
C SER A 108 -3.96 -5.17 -17.70
N TYR A 109 -3.97 -5.54 -16.44
CA TYR A 109 -4.35 -4.67 -15.33
C TYR A 109 -3.24 -4.66 -14.29
N LEU A 110 -2.93 -3.48 -13.76
CA LEU A 110 -1.97 -3.35 -12.68
C LEU A 110 -2.65 -2.71 -11.47
N MET A 111 -2.90 -3.52 -10.44
CA MET A 111 -3.53 -3.09 -9.19
C MET A 111 -2.48 -2.59 -8.18
N SER A 112 -1.75 -1.53 -8.53
CA SER A 112 -0.77 -0.93 -7.63
C SER A 112 -0.95 0.58 -7.52
N GLY A 113 -0.45 1.15 -6.43
CA GLY A 113 -0.32 2.59 -6.35
C GLY A 113 0.77 3.13 -7.29
N GLN A 114 0.77 4.45 -7.44
CA GLN A 114 1.57 5.14 -8.43
C GLN A 114 3.08 5.05 -8.12
N ALA A 115 3.48 5.19 -6.85
CA ALA A 115 4.87 5.07 -6.43
C ALA A 115 5.35 3.61 -6.50
N THR A 116 4.49 2.66 -6.13
CA THR A 116 4.76 1.22 -6.28
C THR A 116 5.03 0.87 -7.75
N THR A 117 4.20 1.37 -8.66
CA THR A 117 4.39 1.20 -10.11
C THR A 117 5.71 1.82 -10.58
N GLU A 118 6.06 3.00 -10.07
CA GLU A 118 7.31 3.68 -10.35
C GLU A 118 8.55 2.90 -9.86
N GLU A 119 8.47 2.23 -8.71
CA GLU A 119 9.56 1.39 -8.20
C GLU A 119 9.80 0.18 -9.10
N ILE A 120 8.75 -0.53 -9.51
CA ILE A 120 8.87 -1.66 -10.45
C ILE A 120 9.39 -1.16 -11.79
N ARG A 121 8.87 -0.03 -12.30
CA ARG A 121 9.35 0.60 -13.54
C ARG A 121 10.85 0.92 -13.48
N ASN A 122 11.32 1.46 -12.37
CA ASN A 122 12.73 1.75 -12.15
C ASN A 122 13.60 0.49 -12.09
N ALA A 123 13.09 -0.60 -11.50
CA ALA A 123 13.78 -1.89 -11.50
C ALA A 123 13.88 -2.47 -12.92
N LEU A 124 12.83 -2.38 -13.73
CA LEU A 124 12.86 -2.79 -15.14
C LEU A 124 13.85 -1.95 -15.96
N LEU A 125 13.90 -0.63 -15.73
CA LEU A 125 14.88 0.25 -16.38
C LEU A 125 16.31 -0.14 -16.02
N ASP A 126 16.59 -0.51 -14.77
CA ASP A 126 17.90 -1.00 -14.38
C ASP A 126 18.21 -2.40 -14.94
N PHE A 127 17.21 -3.29 -15.02
CA PHE A 127 17.33 -4.61 -15.65
C PHE A 127 17.78 -4.48 -17.12
N LYS A 128 17.18 -3.56 -17.88
CA LYS A 128 17.54 -3.32 -19.30
C LYS A 128 19.02 -3.00 -19.51
N ARG A 129 19.69 -2.43 -18.50
CA ARG A 129 21.13 -2.12 -18.58
C ARG A 129 22.01 -3.36 -18.64
N SER A 130 21.48 -4.55 -18.33
CA SER A 130 22.18 -5.83 -18.54
C SER A 130 22.27 -6.25 -20.01
N GLY A 131 21.46 -5.65 -20.89
CA GLY A 131 21.34 -6.07 -22.30
C GLY A 131 20.33 -7.22 -22.51
N LYS A 132 19.79 -7.81 -21.44
CA LYS A 132 18.68 -8.77 -21.52
C LYS A 132 17.40 -8.08 -21.99
N PHE A 133 16.60 -8.79 -22.77
CA PHE A 133 15.40 -8.21 -23.40
C PHE A 133 14.23 -8.09 -22.40
N ILE A 134 13.35 -7.14 -22.65
CA ILE A 134 12.01 -7.06 -22.07
C ILE A 134 10.98 -7.02 -23.20
N VAL A 135 10.05 -7.97 -23.19
CA VAL A 135 8.89 -7.99 -24.10
C VAL A 135 7.62 -7.80 -23.27
N ALA A 136 6.70 -6.99 -23.77
CA ALA A 136 5.37 -6.80 -23.18
C ALA A 136 4.27 -7.20 -24.17
N TYR A 137 3.26 -7.90 -23.66
CA TYR A 137 2.05 -8.25 -24.38
C TYR A 137 0.83 -8.01 -23.50
N ALA A 138 -0.25 -7.49 -24.10
CA ALA A 138 -1.55 -7.42 -23.47
C ALA A 138 -2.67 -7.53 -24.50
N GLU A 139 -3.81 -8.06 -24.06
CA GLU A 139 -5.08 -7.86 -24.76
C GLU A 139 -5.68 -6.50 -24.45
N ILE A 140 -5.43 -5.98 -23.23
CA ILE A 140 -5.93 -4.70 -22.76
C ILE A 140 -4.76 -3.93 -22.14
N TYR A 141 -4.44 -2.75 -22.64
CA TYR A 141 -3.52 -1.83 -21.97
C TYR A 141 -4.31 -0.77 -21.21
N THR A 142 -4.42 -0.94 -19.89
CA THR A 142 -4.83 0.16 -18.99
C THR A 142 -3.73 1.20 -18.89
N GLN A 143 -4.05 2.45 -18.50
CA GLN A 143 -3.03 3.50 -18.32
C GLN A 143 -1.92 3.06 -17.35
N ALA A 144 -2.29 2.44 -16.22
CA ALA A 144 -1.34 1.98 -15.20
C ALA A 144 -0.40 0.89 -15.73
N PHE A 145 -0.95 -0.16 -16.36
CA PHE A 145 -0.12 -1.22 -16.92
C PHE A 145 0.71 -0.73 -18.10
N TYR A 146 0.15 0.10 -18.99
CA TYR A 146 0.88 0.70 -20.10
C TYR A 146 2.06 1.55 -19.61
N TYR A 147 1.88 2.32 -18.53
CA TYR A 147 2.97 3.05 -17.93
C TYR A 147 4.11 2.12 -17.54
N LEU A 148 3.87 1.01 -16.86
CA LEU A 148 4.91 0.03 -16.54
C LEU A 148 5.52 -0.60 -17.81
N ALA A 149 4.66 -1.12 -18.70
CA ALA A 149 5.02 -1.87 -19.89
C ALA A 149 5.80 -1.03 -20.91
N SER A 150 5.60 0.29 -20.94
CA SER A 150 6.28 1.19 -21.88
C SER A 150 7.81 1.21 -21.74
N VAL A 151 8.38 0.59 -20.70
CA VAL A 151 9.83 0.33 -20.57
C VAL A 151 10.32 -0.77 -21.53
N ALA A 152 9.45 -1.70 -21.92
CA ALA A 152 9.82 -2.87 -22.73
C ALA A 152 10.50 -2.49 -24.04
N ASP A 153 11.41 -3.35 -24.51
CA ASP A 153 12.07 -3.22 -25.81
C ASP A 153 11.10 -3.43 -26.97
N LYS A 154 10.12 -4.31 -26.76
CA LYS A 154 9.01 -4.56 -27.67
C LYS A 154 7.71 -4.66 -26.89
N LEU A 155 6.70 -3.92 -27.34
CA LEU A 155 5.39 -3.85 -26.74
C LEU A 155 4.34 -4.20 -27.79
N TYR A 156 3.58 -5.27 -27.56
CA TYR A 156 2.60 -5.78 -28.50
C TYR A 156 1.20 -5.76 -27.89
N ILE A 157 0.20 -5.54 -28.73
CA ILE A 157 -1.22 -5.61 -28.35
C ILE A 157 -1.93 -6.62 -29.24
N ASN A 158 -2.95 -7.30 -28.72
CA ASN A 158 -3.87 -8.08 -29.53
C ASN A 158 -4.51 -7.20 -30.64
N PRO A 159 -4.64 -7.67 -31.91
CA PRO A 159 -5.24 -6.90 -32.99
C PRO A 159 -6.66 -6.40 -32.71
N ASN A 160 -7.41 -7.09 -31.85
CA ASN A 160 -8.77 -6.74 -31.41
C ASN A 160 -8.80 -6.30 -29.93
N GLY A 161 -7.65 -5.97 -29.36
CA GLY A 161 -7.52 -5.54 -27.98
C GLY A 161 -8.06 -4.14 -27.70
N TYR A 162 -7.88 -3.70 -26.45
CA TYR A 162 -8.25 -2.36 -25.99
C TYR A 162 -7.03 -1.59 -25.49
N PHE A 163 -7.01 -0.28 -25.73
CA PHE A 163 -5.91 0.59 -25.29
C PHE A 163 -6.49 1.86 -24.66
N ASP A 164 -6.16 2.08 -23.40
CA ASP A 164 -6.57 3.25 -22.62
C ASP A 164 -5.43 4.25 -22.51
N LEU A 165 -5.67 5.44 -23.05
CA LEU A 165 -4.87 6.64 -22.83
C LEU A 165 -5.81 7.83 -22.86
N SER A 166 -6.53 8.03 -21.77
CA SER A 166 -7.60 9.04 -21.62
C SER A 166 -7.25 10.17 -20.65
N GLY A 167 -6.12 10.07 -19.95
CA GLY A 167 -5.68 11.02 -18.94
C GLY A 167 -6.13 10.64 -17.53
N PHE A 168 -5.61 11.34 -16.52
CA PHE A 168 -5.94 11.07 -15.13
C PHE A 168 -7.20 11.80 -14.69
N SER A 169 -8.05 11.07 -13.96
CA SER A 169 -9.23 11.63 -13.30
C SER A 169 -9.25 11.28 -11.81
N SER A 170 -9.86 12.16 -11.01
CA SER A 170 -10.10 11.93 -9.58
C SER A 170 -11.55 12.24 -9.28
N GLU A 171 -12.21 11.32 -8.61
CA GLU A 171 -13.61 11.44 -8.19
C GLU A 171 -13.70 11.40 -6.67
N THR A 172 -14.66 12.11 -6.09
CA THR A 172 -14.92 12.09 -4.65
C THR A 172 -16.43 11.99 -4.42
N VAL A 173 -16.83 11.01 -3.62
CA VAL A 173 -18.22 10.84 -3.21
C VAL A 173 -18.54 11.81 -2.08
N PHE A 174 -19.69 12.48 -2.16
CA PHE A 174 -20.19 13.37 -1.12
C PHE A 174 -21.46 12.79 -0.48
N LEU A 175 -21.45 12.65 0.84
CA LEU A 175 -22.49 11.99 1.64
C LEU A 175 -23.41 12.98 2.35
N LYS A 176 -23.14 14.29 2.29
CA LYS A 176 -23.95 15.31 2.99
C LYS A 176 -25.45 15.15 2.74
N GLY A 177 -25.86 14.99 1.48
CA GLY A 177 -27.27 14.81 1.15
C GLY A 177 -27.90 13.55 1.76
N THR A 178 -27.14 12.47 1.88
CA THR A 178 -27.57 11.23 2.57
C THR A 178 -27.68 11.46 4.08
N LEU A 179 -26.68 12.11 4.68
CA LEU A 179 -26.67 12.43 6.11
C LEU A 179 -27.84 13.35 6.50
N ASP A 180 -28.10 14.41 5.71
CA ASP A 180 -29.23 15.31 5.90
C ASP A 180 -30.58 14.56 5.84
N LYS A 181 -30.76 13.65 4.87
CA LYS A 181 -31.97 12.82 4.75
C LYS A 181 -32.20 11.94 5.98
N LEU A 182 -31.12 11.42 6.55
CA LEU A 182 -31.15 10.62 7.77
C LEU A 182 -31.29 11.49 9.04
N GLY A 183 -31.18 12.81 8.97
CA GLY A 183 -31.16 13.65 10.18
C GLY A 183 -29.87 13.46 10.99
N ILE A 184 -28.76 13.16 10.32
CA ILE A 184 -27.44 13.04 10.91
C ILE A 184 -26.62 14.26 10.48
N GLU A 185 -26.08 15.00 11.43
CA GLU A 185 -25.21 16.15 11.19
C GLU A 185 -23.76 15.78 11.56
N ALA A 186 -22.83 15.99 10.63
CA ALA A 186 -21.40 15.86 10.93
C ALA A 186 -20.85 17.17 11.49
N GLN A 187 -20.58 17.23 12.80
CA GLN A 187 -19.98 18.40 13.44
C GLN A 187 -18.46 18.34 13.32
N ILE A 188 -17.91 19.28 12.54
CA ILE A 188 -16.47 19.32 12.20
C ILE A 188 -15.74 20.35 13.06
N ILE A 189 -14.56 19.95 13.55
CA ILE A 189 -13.55 20.82 14.18
C ILE A 189 -12.25 20.63 13.41
N LYS A 190 -11.66 21.67 12.82
CA LYS A 190 -10.45 21.50 11.98
C LYS A 190 -9.52 22.70 12.01
N VAL A 191 -8.26 22.44 11.66
CA VAL A 191 -7.30 23.45 11.21
C VAL A 191 -6.70 23.00 9.88
N GLY A 192 -6.75 23.91 8.90
CA GLY A 192 -6.26 23.69 7.55
C GLY A 192 -7.30 23.98 6.48
N THR A 193 -7.05 25.00 5.66
CA THR A 193 -7.86 25.34 4.49
C THR A 193 -7.99 24.18 3.50
N TYR A 194 -6.90 23.46 3.28
CA TYR A 194 -6.82 22.33 2.35
C TYR A 194 -7.11 20.97 3.01
N LYS A 195 -7.42 20.95 4.32
CA LYS A 195 -7.75 19.72 5.04
C LYS A 195 -9.17 19.26 4.67
N SER A 196 -9.27 18.54 3.54
CA SER A 196 -10.53 18.21 2.87
C SER A 196 -11.13 16.85 3.22
N ALA A 197 -10.52 16.08 4.12
CA ALA A 197 -10.99 14.75 4.53
C ALA A 197 -12.39 14.75 5.16
N VAL A 198 -12.89 15.93 5.51
CA VAL A 198 -14.20 16.16 6.11
C VAL A 198 -15.23 16.64 5.11
N GLU A 199 -14.82 17.15 3.94
CA GLU A 199 -15.72 17.78 2.96
C GLU A 199 -16.85 16.85 2.50
N PRO A 200 -16.60 15.56 2.20
CA PRO A 200 -17.68 14.60 1.89
C PRO A 200 -18.80 14.51 2.92
N LEU A 201 -18.56 14.87 4.18
CA LEU A 201 -19.56 14.79 5.24
C LEU A 201 -20.37 16.09 5.38
N ILE A 202 -19.87 17.22 4.86
CA ILE A 202 -20.45 18.56 5.09
C ILE A 202 -20.75 19.37 3.82
N LEU A 203 -20.22 18.97 2.67
CA LEU A 203 -20.44 19.58 1.37
C LEU A 203 -21.06 18.58 0.40
N THR A 204 -21.54 19.07 -0.74
CA THR A 204 -22.04 18.26 -1.86
C THR A 204 -21.07 18.22 -3.04
N GLU A 205 -19.99 19.00 -2.96
CA GLU A 205 -18.93 19.10 -3.97
C GLU A 205 -17.62 19.57 -3.32
N MET A 206 -16.52 19.49 -4.05
CA MET A 206 -15.21 19.95 -3.56
C MET A 206 -15.24 21.46 -3.32
N SER A 207 -14.67 21.91 -2.21
CA SER A 207 -14.36 23.33 -2.03
C SER A 207 -13.34 23.80 -3.08
N ASP A 208 -13.27 25.10 -3.34
CA ASP A 208 -12.26 25.67 -4.25
C ASP A 208 -10.82 25.32 -3.83
N ALA A 209 -10.56 25.32 -2.53
CA ALA A 209 -9.25 24.94 -1.99
C ALA A 209 -8.93 23.46 -2.27
N ASN A 210 -9.90 22.58 -2.05
CA ASN A 210 -9.73 21.15 -2.33
C ASN A 210 -9.56 20.91 -3.84
N ARG A 211 -10.43 21.50 -4.67
CA ARG A 211 -10.32 21.42 -6.14
C ARG A 211 -8.94 21.88 -6.62
N LYS A 212 -8.43 23.00 -6.09
CA LYS A 212 -7.10 23.53 -6.42
C LYS A 212 -5.97 22.55 -6.06
N GLN A 213 -5.99 21.92 -4.87
CA GLN A 213 -4.94 20.95 -4.54
C GLN A 213 -5.06 19.68 -5.37
N VAL A 214 -6.28 19.18 -5.63
CA VAL A 214 -6.54 17.98 -6.42
C VAL A 214 -6.01 18.18 -7.83
N THR A 215 -6.39 19.29 -8.48
CA THR A 215 -5.84 19.66 -9.80
C THR A 215 -4.32 19.74 -9.79
N ALA A 216 -3.72 20.32 -8.74
CA ALA A 216 -2.27 20.49 -8.67
C ALA A 216 -1.49 19.17 -8.52
N TYR A 217 -1.90 18.27 -7.62
CA TYR A 217 -1.20 17.00 -7.48
C TYR A 217 -1.51 16.05 -8.63
N LEU A 218 -2.76 16.02 -9.14
CA LEU A 218 -3.15 15.18 -10.27
C LEU A 218 -2.39 15.58 -11.53
N GLY A 219 -2.29 16.90 -11.78
CA GLY A 219 -1.48 17.45 -12.87
C GLY A 219 -0.01 17.07 -12.76
N SER A 220 0.60 17.17 -11.57
CA SER A 220 2.00 16.77 -11.36
C SER A 220 2.23 15.27 -11.59
N MET A 221 1.30 14.41 -11.16
CA MET A 221 1.42 12.96 -11.39
C MET A 221 1.25 12.61 -12.86
N TYR A 222 0.30 13.25 -13.55
CA TYR A 222 0.09 13.04 -14.97
C TYR A 222 1.26 13.56 -15.81
N ASP A 223 1.85 14.68 -15.41
CA ASP A 223 3.07 15.22 -16.02
C ASP A 223 4.23 14.23 -15.99
N HIS A 224 4.45 13.60 -14.82
CA HIS A 224 5.45 12.55 -14.61
C HIS A 224 5.13 11.29 -15.44
N PHE A 225 3.87 10.85 -15.45
CA PHE A 225 3.39 9.73 -16.26
C PHE A 225 3.70 9.92 -17.76
N LEU A 226 3.30 11.07 -18.33
CA LEU A 226 3.57 11.37 -19.73
C LEU A 226 5.07 11.52 -20.00
N GLY A 227 5.81 12.12 -19.06
CA GLY A 227 7.27 12.24 -19.14
C GLY A 227 7.97 10.88 -19.16
N GLY A 228 7.50 9.91 -18.38
CA GLY A 228 8.02 8.55 -18.37
C GLY A 228 7.80 7.85 -19.71
N ILE A 229 6.57 7.87 -20.24
CA ILE A 229 6.24 7.27 -21.55
C ILE A 229 7.02 7.97 -22.67
N SER A 230 7.09 9.30 -22.62
CA SER A 230 7.84 10.10 -23.60
C SER A 230 9.30 9.64 -23.70
N LYS A 231 9.97 9.46 -22.56
CA LYS A 231 11.36 9.00 -22.50
C LYS A 231 11.53 7.58 -23.04
N SER A 232 10.64 6.64 -22.69
CA SER A 232 10.82 5.24 -23.06
C SER A 232 10.34 4.90 -24.47
N ARG A 233 9.38 5.64 -25.01
CA ARG A 233 8.82 5.43 -26.37
C ARG A 233 9.30 6.43 -27.41
N GLY A 234 10.03 7.48 -27.00
CA GLY A 234 10.52 8.52 -27.91
C GLY A 234 9.40 9.39 -28.52
N ILE A 235 8.25 9.48 -27.84
CA ILE A 235 7.10 10.28 -28.28
C ILE A 235 7.12 11.61 -27.55
N ASN A 236 6.87 12.72 -28.24
CA ASN A 236 6.80 14.03 -27.60
C ASN A 236 5.64 14.07 -26.57
N LYS A 237 5.91 14.63 -25.39
CA LYS A 237 4.95 14.71 -24.28
C LYS A 237 3.68 15.48 -24.62
N ASP A 238 3.77 16.59 -25.35
CA ASP A 238 2.59 17.35 -25.79
C ASP A 238 1.76 16.56 -26.80
N SER A 239 2.40 15.69 -27.58
CA SER A 239 1.69 14.78 -28.48
C SER A 239 0.89 13.73 -27.70
N LEU A 240 1.49 13.12 -26.67
CA LEU A 240 0.78 12.18 -25.78
C LEU A 240 -0.42 12.86 -25.09
N PHE A 241 -0.21 14.09 -24.59
CA PHE A 241 -1.27 14.90 -24.00
C PHE A 241 -2.42 15.15 -24.99
N ASN A 242 -2.10 15.50 -26.23
CA ASN A 242 -3.09 15.72 -27.29
C ASN A 242 -3.81 14.43 -27.72
N TYR A 243 -3.12 13.27 -27.71
CA TYR A 243 -3.75 11.98 -28.00
C TYR A 243 -4.83 11.66 -26.98
N ALA A 244 -4.55 11.86 -25.69
CA ALA A 244 -5.52 11.69 -24.62
C ALA A 244 -6.71 12.64 -24.77
N ASN A 245 -6.47 13.95 -24.92
CA ASN A 245 -7.53 14.96 -25.00
C ASN A 245 -8.48 14.80 -26.19
N ARG A 246 -8.05 14.15 -27.26
CA ARG A 246 -8.87 13.92 -28.47
C ARG A 246 -9.40 12.50 -28.56
N LEU A 247 -9.11 11.67 -27.55
CA LEU A 247 -9.33 10.23 -27.56
C LEU A 247 -8.87 9.64 -28.92
N ALA A 248 -7.62 9.94 -29.26
CA ALA A 248 -7.04 9.64 -30.57
C ALA A 248 -6.71 8.15 -30.74
N ILE A 249 -6.59 7.41 -29.64
CA ILE A 249 -6.37 5.96 -29.62
C ILE A 249 -7.72 5.31 -29.34
N ARG A 250 -8.35 4.74 -30.37
CA ARG A 250 -9.67 4.10 -30.25
C ARG A 250 -9.59 2.61 -30.56
N TYR A 251 -8.65 2.24 -31.42
CA TYR A 251 -8.40 0.87 -31.81
C TYR A 251 -6.90 0.53 -31.68
N PRO A 252 -6.52 -0.75 -31.58
CA PRO A 252 -5.12 -1.17 -31.54
C PRO A 252 -4.28 -0.61 -32.71
N ALA A 253 -4.88 -0.50 -33.90
CA ALA A 253 -4.24 0.11 -35.07
C ALA A 253 -3.83 1.58 -34.86
N ASP A 254 -4.58 2.34 -34.06
CA ASP A 254 -4.20 3.71 -33.69
C ASP A 254 -2.97 3.69 -32.78
N ALA A 255 -2.93 2.79 -31.78
CA ALA A 255 -1.79 2.68 -30.88
C ALA A 255 -0.50 2.34 -31.66
N LEU A 256 -0.60 1.50 -32.69
CA LEU A 256 0.51 1.22 -33.61
C LEU A 256 0.87 2.45 -34.45
N LYS A 257 -0.13 3.11 -35.06
CA LYS A 257 0.05 4.32 -35.88
C LYS A 257 0.78 5.43 -35.12
N TYR A 258 0.44 5.62 -33.84
CA TYR A 258 1.06 6.62 -32.96
C TYR A 258 2.29 6.10 -32.21
N LYS A 259 2.78 4.89 -32.55
CA LYS A 259 4.00 4.27 -32.00
C LYS A 259 3.96 3.99 -30.50
N LEU A 260 2.76 3.94 -29.92
CA LEU A 260 2.55 3.55 -28.53
C LEU A 260 2.83 2.05 -28.33
N VAL A 261 2.60 1.24 -29.37
CA VAL A 261 2.97 -0.18 -29.45
C VAL A 261 3.86 -0.44 -30.67
N ASP A 262 4.57 -1.57 -30.68
CA ASP A 262 5.49 -2.01 -31.73
C ASP A 262 4.84 -2.98 -32.72
N GLY A 263 3.67 -3.53 -32.41
CA GLY A 263 2.93 -4.40 -33.33
C GLY A 263 1.59 -4.90 -32.79
N LEU A 264 0.75 -5.36 -33.72
CA LEU A 264 -0.49 -6.06 -33.44
C LEU A 264 -0.23 -7.55 -33.62
N LYS A 265 -0.28 -8.34 -32.56
CA LYS A 265 0.07 -9.76 -32.58
C LYS A 265 -0.83 -10.58 -31.68
N TYR A 266 -1.05 -11.83 -32.04
CA TYR A 266 -1.65 -12.83 -31.16
C TYR A 266 -0.62 -13.40 -30.19
N LYS A 267 -1.09 -13.98 -29.08
CA LYS A 267 -0.22 -14.49 -28.02
C LYS A 267 0.74 -15.58 -28.53
N ASP A 268 0.28 -16.47 -29.40
CA ASP A 268 1.09 -17.52 -30.01
C ASP A 268 2.26 -16.96 -30.83
N GLU A 269 2.04 -15.85 -31.56
CA GLU A 269 3.11 -15.16 -32.28
C GLU A 269 4.17 -14.57 -31.34
N ILE A 270 3.77 -14.11 -30.15
CA ILE A 270 4.68 -13.61 -29.11
C ILE A 270 5.47 -14.76 -28.49
N ILE A 271 4.81 -15.86 -28.14
CA ILE A 271 5.48 -17.05 -27.62
C ILE A 271 6.52 -17.56 -28.63
N ASN A 272 6.19 -17.59 -29.92
CA ASN A 272 7.14 -17.96 -30.97
C ASN A 272 8.31 -16.97 -31.11
N ASP A 273 8.11 -15.66 -30.89
CA ASP A 273 9.19 -14.67 -30.85
C ASP A 273 10.10 -14.88 -29.63
N LEU A 274 9.51 -15.17 -28.47
CA LEU A 274 10.25 -15.46 -27.23
C LEU A 274 11.08 -16.72 -27.36
N LYS A 275 10.52 -17.83 -27.88
CA LYS A 275 11.26 -19.07 -28.16
C LYS A 275 12.49 -18.82 -29.03
N LYS A 276 12.37 -17.99 -30.08
CA LYS A 276 13.51 -17.60 -30.92
C LYS A 276 14.56 -16.80 -30.15
N ARG A 277 14.16 -15.92 -29.22
CA ARG A 277 15.09 -15.12 -28.40
C ARG A 277 15.80 -15.94 -27.34
N THR A 278 15.22 -17.06 -26.91
CA THR A 278 15.77 -17.97 -25.92
C THR A 278 16.46 -19.20 -26.54
N ASP A 279 16.54 -19.29 -27.87
CA ASP A 279 17.07 -20.46 -28.58
C ASP A 279 16.32 -21.77 -28.22
N THR A 280 15.00 -21.65 -28.04
CA THR A 280 14.07 -22.77 -27.79
C THR A 280 13.42 -23.19 -29.11
N ASP A 281 13.37 -24.49 -29.40
CA ASP A 281 12.69 -25.02 -30.60
C ASP A 281 11.20 -24.65 -30.56
N LEU A 282 10.61 -24.30 -31.72
CA LEU A 282 9.21 -23.90 -31.81
C LEU A 282 8.23 -24.99 -31.36
N LYS A 283 8.64 -26.26 -31.46
CA LYS A 283 7.84 -27.41 -31.01
C LYS A 283 7.85 -27.62 -29.49
N ASP A 284 8.85 -27.09 -28.79
CA ASP A 284 9.06 -27.29 -27.35
C ASP A 284 8.38 -26.18 -26.57
N ASP A 285 8.05 -26.40 -25.30
CA ASP A 285 7.47 -25.36 -24.45
C ASP A 285 8.50 -24.28 -24.10
N LEU A 286 8.03 -23.04 -23.93
CA LEU A 286 8.90 -21.93 -23.54
C LEU A 286 9.26 -22.07 -22.06
N ASN A 287 10.56 -22.22 -21.77
CA ASN A 287 11.06 -22.20 -20.39
C ASN A 287 10.75 -20.85 -19.76
N SER A 288 9.96 -20.85 -18.70
CA SER A 288 9.59 -19.65 -17.97
C SER A 288 9.41 -19.94 -16.49
N VAL A 289 9.75 -18.96 -15.67
CA VAL A 289 9.52 -19.00 -14.21
C VAL A 289 8.70 -17.79 -13.81
N ALA A 290 7.62 -18.01 -13.08
CA ALA A 290 6.78 -16.92 -12.60
C ALA A 290 7.49 -16.17 -11.46
N VAL A 291 7.28 -14.86 -11.37
CA VAL A 291 7.99 -14.00 -10.40
C VAL A 291 7.79 -14.44 -8.94
N ASN A 292 6.65 -14.99 -8.60
CA ASN A 292 6.34 -15.51 -7.26
C ASN A 292 7.07 -16.82 -6.94
N GLU A 293 7.35 -17.66 -7.94
CA GLU A 293 8.10 -18.90 -7.79
C GLU A 293 9.61 -18.61 -7.73
N TYR A 294 10.06 -17.61 -8.49
CA TYR A 294 11.46 -17.22 -8.59
C TYR A 294 12.08 -16.73 -7.27
N THR A 295 11.26 -16.28 -6.31
CA THR A 295 11.71 -15.90 -4.95
C THR A 295 12.48 -17.03 -4.27
N HIS A 296 12.11 -18.29 -4.53
CA HIS A 296 12.73 -19.48 -3.93
C HIS A 296 13.71 -20.20 -4.86
N ALA A 297 14.03 -19.61 -6.01
CA ALA A 297 15.04 -20.17 -6.89
C ALA A 297 16.42 -20.05 -6.23
N THR A 298 17.31 -21.01 -6.41
CA THR A 298 18.72 -20.88 -6.04
C THR A 298 19.53 -20.47 -7.27
N THR A 299 20.10 -19.29 -7.22
CA THR A 299 21.18 -18.88 -8.14
C THR A 299 22.50 -19.19 -7.47
N GLY A 300 23.49 -19.67 -8.22
CA GLY A 300 24.79 -20.08 -7.64
C GLY A 300 25.53 -18.98 -6.86
N ASP A 301 25.04 -17.74 -6.89
CA ASP A 301 25.57 -16.56 -6.18
C ASP A 301 24.74 -16.15 -4.92
N GLU A 302 23.60 -16.81 -4.64
CA GLU A 302 22.71 -16.40 -3.53
C GLU A 302 23.30 -16.62 -2.13
N ASP A 303 24.30 -17.49 -2.02
CA ASP A 303 25.05 -17.69 -0.78
C ASP A 303 25.85 -16.42 -0.37
N GLU A 304 26.14 -15.48 -1.28
CA GLU A 304 26.92 -14.29 -0.92
C GLU A 304 26.08 -13.14 -0.32
N ALA A 305 24.79 -13.04 -0.65
CA ALA A 305 23.94 -11.93 -0.20
C ALA A 305 23.22 -12.21 1.12
N GLU A 306 22.70 -13.43 1.31
CA GLU A 306 22.12 -13.84 2.60
C GLU A 306 23.17 -14.28 3.61
N ASP A 307 24.34 -14.77 3.17
CA ASP A 307 25.45 -15.13 4.03
C ASP A 307 26.72 -14.30 3.87
N SER A 308 26.57 -12.97 3.86
CA SER A 308 27.73 -12.07 3.96
C SER A 308 28.56 -12.21 5.26
N GLY A 309 28.22 -13.16 6.15
CA GLY A 309 28.79 -13.33 7.50
C GLY A 309 28.68 -12.08 8.39
N SER A 310 28.06 -11.00 7.89
CA SER A 310 28.17 -9.68 8.51
C SER A 310 27.32 -9.63 9.76
N ARG A 311 27.98 -9.25 10.86
CA ARG A 311 27.30 -8.96 12.13
C ARG A 311 26.52 -7.64 12.11
N ASN A 312 26.76 -6.79 11.10
CA ASN A 312 26.13 -5.48 10.96
C ASN A 312 24.83 -5.56 10.15
N ARG A 313 23.79 -4.89 10.63
CA ARG A 313 22.45 -4.94 10.05
C ARG A 313 21.91 -3.54 9.74
N ILE A 314 21.21 -3.42 8.63
CA ILE A 314 20.27 -2.32 8.37
C ILE A 314 18.87 -2.87 8.60
N ALA A 315 18.13 -2.25 9.52
CA ALA A 315 16.77 -2.67 9.81
C ALA A 315 15.80 -1.96 8.86
N MET A 316 15.08 -2.71 8.04
CA MET A 316 13.98 -2.22 7.22
C MET A 316 12.69 -2.34 8.01
N VAL A 317 12.09 -1.22 8.41
CA VAL A 317 10.89 -1.17 9.25
C VAL A 317 9.72 -0.70 8.40
N TYR A 318 8.73 -1.57 8.22
CA TYR A 318 7.54 -1.28 7.44
C TYR A 318 6.45 -0.69 8.35
N ALA A 319 5.97 0.49 7.96
CA ALA A 319 4.86 1.21 8.56
C ALA A 319 3.80 1.42 7.48
N THR A 320 2.93 0.43 7.33
CA THR A 320 1.91 0.36 6.27
C THR A 320 0.51 0.42 6.85
N GLY A 321 -0.35 1.26 6.27
CA GLY A 321 -1.76 1.38 6.65
C GLY A 321 -2.09 2.56 7.56
N ASP A 322 -3.30 2.55 8.13
CA ASP A 322 -3.77 3.61 9.03
C ASP A 322 -3.00 3.60 10.36
N ILE A 323 -2.80 4.76 10.98
CA ILE A 323 -2.12 4.86 12.29
C ILE A 323 -3.15 4.86 13.43
N THR A 324 -3.01 3.91 14.35
CA THR A 324 -3.89 3.75 15.51
C THR A 324 -3.13 3.59 16.83
N SER A 325 -3.85 3.78 17.93
CA SER A 325 -3.32 3.50 19.27
C SER A 325 -3.27 1.98 19.53
N GLY A 326 -2.29 1.51 20.30
CA GLY A 326 -2.14 0.08 20.60
C GLY A 326 -1.23 -0.67 19.62
N ASP A 327 -1.40 -1.98 19.50
CA ASP A 327 -0.46 -2.85 18.75
C ASP A 327 -0.70 -2.89 17.24
N GLY A 328 -1.90 -2.53 16.76
CA GLY A 328 -2.25 -2.62 15.34
C GLY A 328 -2.28 -4.07 14.84
N ASP A 329 -2.22 -4.24 13.52
CA ASP A 329 -2.22 -5.55 12.85
C ASP A 329 -1.36 -5.50 11.57
N ASP A 330 -1.48 -6.49 10.69
CA ASP A 330 -0.69 -6.54 9.44
C ASP A 330 -1.06 -5.43 8.44
N GLN A 331 -2.23 -4.79 8.59
CA GLN A 331 -2.74 -3.75 7.69
C GLN A 331 -2.88 -2.38 8.37
N THR A 332 -2.50 -2.27 9.65
CA THR A 332 -2.69 -1.07 10.47
C THR A 332 -1.47 -0.84 11.36
N ILE A 333 -0.95 0.38 11.35
CA ILE A 333 0.19 0.79 12.16
C ILE A 333 -0.26 1.03 13.60
N GLY A 334 0.13 0.14 14.51
CA GLY A 334 -0.04 0.34 15.94
C GLY A 334 1.13 1.12 16.55
N SER A 335 0.82 2.23 17.23
CA SER A 335 1.83 3.04 17.93
C SER A 335 2.65 2.26 18.95
N GLU A 336 2.07 1.32 19.68
CA GLU A 336 2.78 0.55 20.72
C GLU A 336 3.76 -0.45 20.08
N LYS A 337 3.29 -1.24 19.11
CA LYS A 337 4.12 -2.24 18.40
C LYS A 337 5.27 -1.59 17.64
N LEU A 338 5.01 -0.52 16.90
CA LEU A 338 6.04 0.16 16.13
C LEU A 338 7.04 0.88 17.04
N SER A 339 6.59 1.53 18.11
CA SER A 339 7.48 2.19 19.09
C SER A 339 8.37 1.20 19.81
N LYS A 340 7.84 0.05 20.25
CA LYS A 340 8.64 -1.05 20.82
C LYS A 340 9.68 -1.57 19.83
N THR A 341 9.29 -1.72 18.56
CA THR A 341 10.19 -2.16 17.49
C THR A 341 11.34 -1.16 17.31
N LEU A 342 11.04 0.12 17.12
CA LEU A 342 12.05 1.18 17.00
C LEU A 342 12.96 1.25 18.23
N ARG A 343 12.41 1.15 19.44
CA ARG A 343 13.18 1.10 20.68
C ARG A 343 14.13 -0.10 20.72
N LYS A 344 13.67 -1.29 20.34
CA LYS A 344 14.50 -2.50 20.26
C LYS A 344 15.65 -2.31 19.27
N LEU A 345 15.36 -1.77 18.09
CA LEU A 345 16.36 -1.53 17.04
C LEU A 345 17.37 -0.45 17.44
N ARG A 346 16.93 0.60 18.12
CA ARG A 346 17.78 1.64 18.69
C ARG A 346 18.80 1.06 19.67
N LEU A 347 18.38 0.13 20.53
CA LEU A 347 19.22 -0.47 21.57
C LEU A 347 20.04 -1.69 21.09
N ASP A 348 19.74 -2.26 19.92
CA ASP A 348 20.47 -3.43 19.39
C ASP A 348 21.79 -3.04 18.73
N ASN A 349 22.93 -3.38 19.34
CA ASN A 349 24.26 -3.09 18.80
C ASN A 349 24.57 -3.69 17.42
N LYS A 350 23.83 -4.71 16.96
CA LYS A 350 23.97 -5.29 15.61
C LYS A 350 23.34 -4.40 14.55
N VAL A 351 22.29 -3.64 14.91
CA VAL A 351 21.62 -2.70 14.02
C VAL A 351 22.41 -1.41 13.96
N LYS A 352 22.82 -1.02 12.75
CA LYS A 352 23.67 0.15 12.50
C LYS A 352 22.93 1.32 11.88
N ALA A 353 21.82 1.05 11.19
CA ALA A 353 20.90 2.07 10.68
C ALA A 353 19.48 1.50 10.57
N VAL A 354 18.50 2.39 10.49
CA VAL A 354 17.09 2.07 10.27
C VAL A 354 16.62 2.72 8.97
N VAL A 355 15.97 1.94 8.11
CA VAL A 355 15.16 2.46 7.01
C VAL A 355 13.69 2.28 7.40
N LEU A 356 12.95 3.38 7.56
CA LEU A 356 11.52 3.38 7.84
C LEU A 356 10.76 3.50 6.51
N ARG A 357 10.19 2.39 6.04
CA ARG A 357 9.32 2.33 4.86
C ARG A 357 7.90 2.75 5.27
N VAL A 358 7.46 3.94 4.86
CA VAL A 358 6.16 4.50 5.23
C VAL A 358 5.21 4.46 4.04
N ASN A 359 4.12 3.70 4.16
CA ASN A 359 2.99 3.74 3.24
C ASN A 359 1.69 3.91 4.03
N SER A 360 1.41 5.14 4.45
CA SER A 360 0.32 5.50 5.36
C SER A 360 -0.36 6.81 4.99
N PRO A 361 -1.72 6.83 4.95
CA PRO A 361 -2.49 8.07 4.88
C PRO A 361 -2.53 8.82 6.22
N GLY A 362 -1.94 8.28 7.29
CA GLY A 362 -2.01 8.82 8.65
C GLY A 362 -3.10 8.17 9.51
N GLY A 363 -3.63 8.90 10.48
CA GLY A 363 -4.61 8.40 11.45
C GLY A 363 -4.59 9.18 12.75
N SER A 364 -4.57 8.48 13.89
CA SER A 364 -4.54 9.08 15.23
C SER A 364 -3.33 10.01 15.40
N SER A 365 -3.60 11.27 15.75
CA SER A 365 -2.56 12.29 15.97
C SER A 365 -1.66 11.92 17.16
N LEU A 366 -2.25 11.39 18.24
CA LEU A 366 -1.51 10.97 19.43
C LEU A 366 -0.62 9.75 19.16
N ALA A 367 -1.16 8.74 18.45
CA ALA A 367 -0.39 7.57 18.07
C ALA A 367 0.81 7.94 17.19
N SER A 368 0.62 8.90 16.28
CA SER A 368 1.69 9.45 15.43
C SER A 368 2.77 10.15 16.26
N ASP A 369 2.40 10.92 17.29
CA ASP A 369 3.35 11.58 18.19
C ASP A 369 4.20 10.59 19.00
N VAL A 370 3.57 9.52 19.51
CA VAL A 370 4.27 8.42 20.21
C VAL A 370 5.33 7.77 19.32
N ILE A 371 4.97 7.45 18.06
CA ILE A 371 5.92 6.86 17.09
C ILE A 371 7.01 7.86 16.73
N TRP A 372 6.65 9.12 16.43
CA TRP A 372 7.59 10.19 16.10
C TRP A 372 8.65 10.36 17.18
N ARG A 373 8.24 10.26 18.45
CA ARG A 373 9.19 10.35 19.57
C ARG A 373 10.24 9.25 19.53
N GLU A 374 9.88 8.00 19.23
CA GLU A 374 10.85 6.91 19.08
C GLU A 374 11.70 7.04 17.81
N VAL A 375 11.16 7.57 16.71
CA VAL A 375 11.95 7.92 15.52
C VAL A 375 13.03 8.95 15.87
N LEU A 376 12.66 10.02 16.57
CA LEU A 376 13.57 11.06 17.03
C LEU A 376 14.64 10.51 17.99
N LEU A 377 14.26 9.65 18.93
CA LEU A 377 15.21 9.00 19.84
C LEU A 377 16.16 8.06 19.09
N THR A 378 15.66 7.34 18.08
CA THR A 378 16.48 6.43 17.25
C THR A 378 17.50 7.20 16.44
N LYS A 379 17.10 8.30 15.81
CA LYS A 379 17.97 9.20 15.06
C LYS A 379 19.16 9.72 15.87
N LYS A 380 18.98 9.95 17.18
CA LYS A 380 20.07 10.42 18.06
C LYS A 380 21.20 9.39 18.22
N GLU A 381 20.88 8.11 18.06
CA GLU A 381 21.83 7.00 18.25
C GLU A 381 22.32 6.43 16.92
N LYS A 382 21.45 6.40 15.90
CA LYS A 382 21.69 5.71 14.62
C LYS A 382 21.01 6.45 13.47
N PRO A 383 21.57 6.42 12.26
CA PRO A 383 20.91 6.97 11.08
C PRO A 383 19.51 6.38 10.88
N VAL A 384 18.51 7.25 10.71
CA VAL A 384 17.14 6.88 10.34
C VAL A 384 16.81 7.51 9.00
N ILE A 385 16.59 6.68 7.99
CA ILE A 385 16.22 7.10 6.64
C ILE A 385 14.77 6.71 6.39
N VAL A 386 13.96 7.62 5.86
CA VAL A 386 12.59 7.29 5.44
C VAL A 386 12.58 7.01 3.94
N SER A 387 11.89 5.93 3.56
CA SER A 387 11.43 5.68 2.20
C SER A 387 9.91 5.76 2.19
N MET A 388 9.35 6.71 1.44
CA MET A 388 7.90 6.84 1.29
C MET A 388 7.42 5.97 0.12
N GLY A 389 6.38 5.17 0.36
CA GLY A 389 5.67 4.42 -0.66
C GLY A 389 4.63 5.29 -1.38
N ASP A 390 3.48 4.70 -1.69
CA ASP A 390 2.41 5.40 -2.41
C ASP A 390 1.89 6.63 -1.65
N VAL A 391 1.74 6.50 -0.33
CA VAL A 391 1.27 7.60 0.53
C VAL A 391 2.13 7.70 1.78
N ALA A 392 2.58 8.88 2.15
CA ALA A 392 3.16 9.17 3.46
C ALA A 392 2.70 10.56 3.89
N ALA A 393 1.41 10.67 4.20
CA ALA A 393 0.73 11.95 4.40
C ALA A 393 0.14 12.04 5.81
N SER A 394 -0.01 13.27 6.29
CA SER A 394 -0.55 13.59 7.60
C SER A 394 0.18 12.85 8.73
N GLY A 395 -0.44 11.96 9.50
CA GLY A 395 0.24 11.13 10.49
C GLY A 395 1.42 10.33 9.91
N GLY A 396 1.31 9.87 8.65
CA GLY A 396 2.42 9.23 7.93
C GLY A 396 3.59 10.18 7.71
N TYR A 397 3.32 11.46 7.42
CA TYR A 397 4.37 12.49 7.34
C TYR A 397 4.89 12.87 8.73
N TYR A 398 4.02 12.86 9.75
CA TYR A 398 4.39 13.14 11.15
C TYR A 398 5.48 12.17 11.61
N ILE A 399 5.30 10.86 11.42
CA ILE A 399 6.30 9.86 11.81
C ILE A 399 7.57 9.90 10.95
N ALA A 400 7.49 10.47 9.74
CA ALA A 400 8.62 10.59 8.82
C ALA A 400 9.48 11.84 9.07
N CYS A 401 8.89 12.95 9.50
CA CYS A 401 9.52 14.28 9.42
C CYS A 401 10.79 14.43 10.26
N ALA A 402 10.98 13.59 11.28
CA ALA A 402 12.16 13.59 12.16
C ALA A 402 13.39 12.90 11.55
N ALA A 403 13.27 12.13 10.48
CA ALA A 403 14.36 11.33 9.90
C ALA A 403 15.59 12.16 9.49
N ASP A 404 16.73 11.51 9.31
CA ASP A 404 17.95 12.14 8.80
C ASP A 404 17.85 12.51 7.32
N SER A 405 17.16 11.66 6.54
CA SER A 405 16.87 11.89 5.14
C SER A 405 15.54 11.23 4.77
N ILE A 406 14.76 11.89 3.92
CA ILE A 406 13.48 11.41 3.41
C ILE A 406 13.57 11.24 1.89
N PHE A 407 13.30 10.02 1.44
CA PHE A 407 13.16 9.65 0.03
C PHE A 407 11.68 9.45 -0.31
N ALA A 408 11.26 9.92 -1.47
CA ALA A 408 9.93 9.69 -2.02
C ALA A 408 10.03 9.45 -3.54
N GLN A 409 9.05 8.74 -4.11
CA GLN A 409 8.92 8.75 -5.57
C GLN A 409 8.33 10.08 -6.05
N PRO A 410 8.57 10.50 -7.32
CA PRO A 410 7.99 11.74 -7.87
C PRO A 410 6.47 11.83 -7.67
N ASN A 411 5.79 10.68 -7.78
CA ASN A 411 4.35 10.50 -7.68
C ASN A 411 3.85 9.97 -6.32
N THR A 412 4.71 9.89 -5.29
CA THR A 412 4.26 9.67 -3.90
C THR A 412 3.34 10.79 -3.45
N ILE A 413 2.27 10.48 -2.72
CA ILE A 413 1.41 11.46 -2.06
C ILE A 413 1.90 11.71 -0.62
N THR A 414 2.23 12.96 -0.28
CA THR A 414 2.73 13.33 1.05
C THR A 414 2.22 14.70 1.52
N GLY A 415 2.80 15.23 2.59
CA GLY A 415 2.35 16.48 3.24
C GLY A 415 1.09 16.24 4.06
N SER A 416 0.00 16.92 3.73
CA SER A 416 -1.27 16.93 4.49
C SER A 416 -1.10 17.26 5.98
N ILE A 417 -0.21 18.22 6.26
CA ILE A 417 0.08 18.72 7.60
C ILE A 417 -1.11 19.56 8.07
N GLY A 418 -2.01 18.95 8.83
CA GLY A 418 -3.28 19.52 9.26
C GLY A 418 -4.07 18.50 10.08
N ILE A 419 -4.97 18.97 10.93
CA ILE A 419 -5.70 18.15 11.91
C ILE A 419 -7.20 18.44 11.83
N PHE A 420 -8.01 17.40 12.02
CA PHE A 420 -9.45 17.54 12.15
C PHE A 420 -10.02 16.55 13.18
N ALA A 421 -11.23 16.82 13.64
CA ALA A 421 -12.07 15.90 14.39
C ALA A 421 -13.51 15.98 13.85
N VAL A 422 -14.20 14.85 13.89
CA VAL A 422 -15.59 14.69 13.46
C VAL A 422 -16.40 14.11 14.61
N LEU A 423 -17.50 14.77 14.96
CA LEU A 423 -18.46 14.29 15.93
C LEU A 423 -19.84 14.24 15.27
N PRO A 424 -20.50 13.08 15.19
CA PRO A 424 -21.86 13.02 14.66
C PRO A 424 -22.85 13.60 15.68
N ASN A 425 -23.80 14.37 15.22
CA ASN A 425 -25.04 14.73 15.91
C ASN A 425 -26.18 13.97 15.24
N MET A 426 -26.73 13.01 15.98
CA MET A 426 -27.81 12.11 15.56
C MET A 426 -29.14 12.48 16.23
N GLN A 427 -29.26 13.66 16.85
CA GLN A 427 -30.47 14.10 17.53
C GLN A 427 -31.71 13.97 16.65
N LYS A 428 -31.66 14.50 15.41
CA LYS A 428 -32.81 14.44 14.50
C LYS A 428 -33.06 13.01 13.99
N PHE A 429 -32.01 12.23 13.75
CA PHE A 429 -32.15 10.82 13.41
C PHE A 429 -32.94 10.08 14.50
N PHE A 430 -32.56 10.23 15.76
CA PHE A 430 -33.28 9.59 16.86
C PHE A 430 -34.70 10.13 17.03
N ASN A 431 -34.85 11.46 17.16
CA ASN A 431 -36.13 12.07 17.49
C ASN A 431 -37.14 11.96 16.34
N GLU A 432 -36.72 12.26 15.11
CA GLU A 432 -37.64 12.41 13.97
C GLU A 432 -37.77 11.14 13.13
N LYS A 433 -36.76 10.26 13.11
CA LYS A 433 -36.81 9.02 12.31
C LYS A 433 -37.18 7.80 13.14
N LEU A 434 -36.72 7.74 14.39
CA LEU A 434 -36.90 6.56 15.24
C LEU A 434 -37.86 6.80 16.41
N GLY A 435 -38.20 8.05 16.74
CA GLY A 435 -39.01 8.39 17.92
C GLY A 435 -38.29 8.13 19.25
N VAL A 436 -36.95 8.06 19.25
CA VAL A 436 -36.14 7.84 20.45
C VAL A 436 -35.72 9.17 21.04
N THR A 437 -35.92 9.36 22.35
CA THR A 437 -35.51 10.56 23.09
C THR A 437 -34.50 10.20 24.19
N PHE A 438 -33.74 11.20 24.64
CA PHE A 438 -32.72 11.05 25.67
C PHE A 438 -32.91 12.15 26.74
N ASP A 439 -32.85 11.76 28.01
CA ASP A 439 -32.87 12.65 29.16
C ASP A 439 -31.64 12.33 30.03
N ASN A 440 -30.91 13.35 30.46
CA ASN A 440 -29.58 13.17 31.05
C ASN A 440 -29.42 14.00 32.33
N VAL A 441 -28.71 13.41 33.31
CA VAL A 441 -28.31 14.06 34.56
C VAL A 441 -26.79 14.05 34.61
N LYS A 442 -26.18 15.24 34.73
CA LYS A 442 -24.73 15.40 34.71
C LYS A 442 -24.19 15.82 36.08
N THR A 443 -23.09 15.20 36.50
CA THR A 443 -22.35 15.57 37.71
C THR A 443 -21.34 16.71 37.48
N GLY A 444 -21.02 17.00 36.22
CA GLY A 444 -20.17 18.11 35.81
C GLY A 444 -20.62 18.69 34.47
N GLU A 445 -20.31 19.97 34.23
CA GLU A 445 -20.86 20.73 33.10
C GLU A 445 -20.62 20.09 31.74
N TYR A 446 -19.46 19.46 31.54
CA TYR A 446 -19.03 18.82 30.29
C TYR A 446 -18.95 17.29 30.37
N ALA A 447 -19.62 16.65 31.33
CA ALA A 447 -19.54 15.21 31.54
C ALA A 447 -20.09 14.39 30.35
N ASP A 448 -20.91 15.01 29.50
CA ASP A 448 -21.50 14.48 28.29
C ASP A 448 -20.89 15.09 27.00
N LEU A 449 -19.69 15.67 27.08
CA LEU A 449 -18.98 16.18 25.90
C LEU A 449 -18.79 15.07 24.86
N GLY A 450 -19.32 15.30 23.66
CA GLY A 450 -19.25 14.35 22.55
C GLY A 450 -20.39 13.33 22.52
N ASP A 451 -21.44 13.54 23.33
CA ASP A 451 -22.74 12.89 23.15
C ASP A 451 -23.24 13.10 21.71
N ILE A 452 -23.81 12.03 21.13
CA ILE A 452 -24.34 12.04 19.76
C ILE A 452 -25.84 12.34 19.70
N SER A 453 -26.55 12.31 20.83
CA SER A 453 -27.99 12.56 20.92
C SER A 453 -28.34 14.05 20.93
N ARG A 454 -27.34 14.94 21.01
CA ARG A 454 -27.50 16.39 20.96
C ARG A 454 -26.35 17.06 20.19
N PRO A 455 -26.53 18.27 19.66
CA PRO A 455 -25.43 19.05 19.12
C PRO A 455 -24.44 19.46 20.22
N LEU A 456 -23.22 19.80 19.80
CA LEU A 456 -22.23 20.46 20.65
C LEU A 456 -22.73 21.86 21.01
N THR A 457 -22.59 22.23 22.27
CA THR A 457 -22.77 23.62 22.69
C THR A 457 -21.62 24.50 22.15
N PRO A 458 -21.81 25.84 22.08
CA PRO A 458 -20.74 26.74 21.70
C PRO A 458 -19.47 26.62 22.55
N ALA A 459 -19.62 26.40 23.87
CA ALA A 459 -18.50 26.22 24.78
C ALA A 459 -17.72 24.92 24.50
N GLU A 460 -18.42 23.80 24.31
CA GLU A 460 -17.81 22.52 23.95
C GLU A 460 -17.08 22.59 22.61
N ARG A 461 -17.69 23.25 21.61
CA ARG A 461 -17.05 23.51 20.31
C ARG A 461 -15.76 24.32 20.46
N ALA A 462 -15.76 25.36 21.30
CA ALA A 462 -14.57 26.16 21.56
C ALA A 462 -13.45 25.36 22.26
N ILE A 463 -13.80 24.48 23.21
CA ILE A 463 -12.84 23.58 23.87
C ILE A 463 -12.18 22.66 22.84
N LEU A 464 -12.99 21.98 22.01
CA LEU A 464 -12.47 21.07 20.98
C LEU A 464 -11.64 21.82 19.93
N GLN A 465 -12.05 23.03 19.54
CA GLN A 465 -11.27 23.86 18.63
C GLN A 465 -9.91 24.25 19.23
N GLY A 466 -9.86 24.60 20.52
CA GLY A 466 -8.61 24.86 21.24
C GLY A 466 -7.66 23.65 21.24
N GLN A 467 -8.20 22.44 21.41
CA GLN A 467 -7.43 21.20 21.34
C GLN A 467 -6.87 20.95 19.92
N VAL A 468 -7.69 21.11 18.88
CA VAL A 468 -7.24 20.96 17.48
C VAL A 468 -6.20 22.03 17.10
N ASN A 469 -6.37 23.27 17.54
CA ASN A 469 -5.40 24.35 17.36
C ASN A 469 -4.05 23.99 18.01
N THR A 470 -4.09 23.49 19.25
CA THR A 470 -2.89 23.04 19.97
C THR A 470 -2.20 21.91 19.23
N GLY A 471 -2.95 20.90 18.79
CA GLY A 471 -2.40 19.80 18.00
C GLY A 471 -1.74 20.27 16.71
N TYR A 472 -2.37 21.21 15.99
CA TYR A 472 -1.79 21.76 14.76
C TYR A 472 -0.51 22.56 15.02
N ASN A 473 -0.46 23.32 16.11
CA ASN A 473 0.75 24.02 16.54
C ASN A 473 1.88 23.03 16.88
N VAL A 474 1.57 21.91 17.55
CA VAL A 474 2.56 20.86 17.80
C VAL A 474 3.03 20.24 16.48
N PHE A 475 2.11 19.89 15.58
CA PHE A 475 2.46 19.24 14.32
C PHE A 475 3.34 20.14 13.43
N THR A 476 2.98 21.41 13.26
CA THR A 476 3.81 22.35 12.48
C THR A 476 5.18 22.58 13.14
N LYS A 477 5.26 22.58 14.48
CA LYS A 477 6.52 22.69 15.21
C LYS A 477 7.43 21.48 14.99
N VAL A 478 6.94 20.25 15.16
CA VAL A 478 7.79 19.06 14.99
C VAL A 478 8.28 18.90 13.54
N VAL A 479 7.45 19.29 12.56
CA VAL A 479 7.88 19.34 11.16
C VAL A 479 8.94 20.42 10.96
N ALA A 480 8.75 21.62 11.52
CA ALA A 480 9.71 22.71 11.42
C ALA A 480 11.09 22.31 11.98
N GLU A 481 11.09 21.67 13.15
CA GLU A 481 12.30 21.13 13.79
C GLU A 481 12.96 20.03 12.94
N GLY A 482 12.18 19.04 12.50
CA GLY A 482 12.68 17.90 11.71
C GLY A 482 13.24 18.31 10.34
N ARG A 483 12.63 19.31 9.69
CA ARG A 483 12.98 19.79 8.35
C ARG A 483 13.86 21.04 8.35
N ARG A 484 14.25 21.52 9.53
CA ARG A 484 15.08 22.74 9.73
C ARG A 484 14.49 23.95 9.00
N LYS A 485 13.19 24.18 9.18
CA LYS A 485 12.44 25.32 8.66
C LYS A 485 11.83 26.11 9.83
N THR A 486 11.33 27.31 9.56
CA THR A 486 10.53 28.03 10.54
C THR A 486 9.12 27.44 10.60
N GLN A 487 8.49 27.48 11.78
CA GLN A 487 7.11 27.02 11.94
C GLN A 487 6.15 27.82 11.04
N GLN A 488 6.38 29.12 10.87
CA GLN A 488 5.62 29.97 9.95
C GLN A 488 5.71 29.51 8.49
N TYR A 489 6.90 29.06 8.05
CA TYR A 489 7.05 28.52 6.70
C TYR A 489 6.31 27.19 6.55
N ILE A 490 6.40 26.30 7.55
CA ILE A 490 5.64 25.05 7.55
C ILE A 490 4.14 25.30 7.54
N ASP A 491 3.66 26.31 8.27
CA ASP A 491 2.27 26.71 8.24
C ASP A 491 1.82 27.15 6.84
N SER A 492 2.63 27.97 6.14
CA SER A 492 2.26 28.50 4.82
C SER A 492 2.18 27.44 3.71
N ILE A 493 2.99 26.38 3.80
CA ILE A 493 2.93 25.21 2.89
C ILE A 493 2.07 24.05 3.46
N GLY A 494 1.63 24.19 4.71
CA GLY A 494 0.84 23.23 5.47
C GLY A 494 -0.65 23.44 5.24
N GLN A 495 -1.39 23.77 6.30
CA GLN A 495 -2.84 24.01 6.22
C GLN A 495 -3.63 22.81 5.66
N GLY A 496 -3.14 21.59 5.88
CA GLY A 496 -3.72 20.34 5.42
C GLY A 496 -3.42 19.98 3.96
N ARG A 497 -2.60 20.76 3.26
CA ARG A 497 -2.37 20.61 1.82
C ARG A 497 -1.59 19.36 1.46
N VAL A 498 -2.09 18.64 0.45
CA VAL A 498 -1.45 17.46 -0.14
C VAL A 498 -0.45 17.87 -1.21
N TRP A 499 0.69 17.18 -1.26
CA TRP A 499 1.77 17.41 -2.22
C TRP A 499 2.22 16.09 -2.85
N THR A 500 2.63 16.12 -4.12
CA THR A 500 3.39 14.99 -4.70
C THR A 500 4.82 14.97 -4.16
N GLY A 501 5.55 13.85 -4.28
CA GLY A 501 6.95 13.77 -3.90
C GLY A 501 7.82 14.79 -4.65
N GLU A 502 7.54 15.03 -5.93
CA GLU A 502 8.22 16.05 -6.72
C GLU A 502 7.97 17.47 -6.19
N GLN A 503 6.73 17.79 -5.83
CA GLN A 503 6.39 19.07 -5.22
C GLN A 503 7.00 19.20 -3.81
N ALA A 504 6.96 18.13 -3.02
CA ALA A 504 7.47 18.07 -1.65
C ALA A 504 8.99 18.28 -1.60
N LEU A 505 9.74 17.80 -2.59
CA LEU A 505 11.16 18.09 -2.74
C LEU A 505 11.39 19.60 -2.92
N LYS A 506 10.64 20.24 -3.83
CA LYS A 506 10.80 21.68 -4.15
C LYS A 506 10.56 22.60 -2.95
N ILE A 507 9.66 22.20 -2.05
CA ILE A 507 9.33 22.95 -0.82
C ILE A 507 10.09 22.45 0.43
N GLY A 508 10.98 21.47 0.30
CA GLY A 508 11.85 20.98 1.37
C GLY A 508 11.18 20.06 2.40
N LEU A 509 10.01 19.51 2.10
CA LEU A 509 9.38 18.47 2.93
C LEU A 509 10.03 17.09 2.71
N VAL A 510 10.63 16.87 1.54
CA VAL A 510 11.38 15.65 1.15
C VAL A 510 12.81 16.06 0.78
N ASP A 511 13.79 15.18 1.01
CA ASP A 511 15.20 15.46 0.72
C ASP A 511 15.61 15.01 -0.69
N ARG A 512 15.08 13.87 -1.15
CA ARG A 512 15.49 13.23 -2.41
C ARG A 512 14.32 12.52 -3.07
N LEU A 513 14.32 12.50 -4.39
CA LEU A 513 13.51 11.56 -5.16
C LEU A 513 14.30 10.25 -5.29
N GLY A 514 13.64 9.11 -5.03
CA GLY A 514 14.27 7.81 -5.11
C GLY A 514 13.42 6.69 -4.52
N ASN A 515 13.91 5.46 -4.64
CA ASN A 515 13.21 4.23 -4.25
C ASN A 515 13.72 3.66 -2.91
N ILE A 516 13.20 2.49 -2.52
CA ILE A 516 13.61 1.79 -1.30
C ILE A 516 15.12 1.46 -1.27
N ASN A 517 15.71 1.09 -2.42
CA ASN A 517 17.14 0.76 -2.52
C ASN A 517 18.02 2.00 -2.34
N ASP A 518 17.59 3.18 -2.79
CA ASP A 518 18.30 4.43 -2.57
C ASP A 518 18.32 4.82 -1.10
N ALA A 519 17.20 4.60 -0.39
CA ALA A 519 17.11 4.80 1.05
C ALA A 519 18.05 3.85 1.82
N VAL A 520 18.12 2.57 1.44
CA VAL A 520 19.07 1.58 2.01
C VAL A 520 20.52 1.99 1.76
N LYS A 521 20.88 2.39 0.52
CA LYS A 521 22.22 2.87 0.20
C LYS A 521 22.59 4.10 1.02
N SER A 522 21.65 5.02 1.22
CA SER A 522 21.82 6.20 2.07
C SER A 522 22.07 5.79 3.52
N ALA A 523 21.30 4.85 4.05
CA ALA A 523 21.47 4.32 5.41
C ALA A 523 22.84 3.67 5.60
N ALA A 524 23.27 2.82 4.65
CA ALA A 524 24.59 2.19 4.65
C ALA A 524 25.71 3.23 4.65
N LYS A 525 25.61 4.24 3.77
CA LYS A 525 26.59 5.32 3.66
C LYS A 525 26.68 6.14 4.95
N MET A 526 25.55 6.51 5.55
CA MET A 526 25.52 7.29 6.79
C MET A 526 26.05 6.49 7.98
N ALA A 527 25.83 5.18 8.01
CA ALA A 527 26.38 4.27 9.01
C ALA A 527 27.81 3.79 8.70
N LYS A 528 28.42 4.26 7.59
CA LYS A 528 29.77 3.89 7.13
C LYS A 528 29.95 2.37 6.97
N LEU A 529 28.96 1.70 6.37
CA LEU A 529 28.95 0.25 6.17
C LEU A 529 29.31 -0.10 4.73
N ASN A 530 30.29 -1.01 4.59
CA ASN A 530 30.62 -1.63 3.30
C ASN A 530 30.00 -3.02 3.16
N ASN A 531 29.77 -3.73 4.28
CA ASN A 531 29.13 -5.04 4.30
C ASN A 531 28.06 -5.07 5.42
N TYR A 532 26.83 -5.41 5.06
CA TYR A 532 25.67 -5.44 5.96
C TYR A 532 24.60 -6.41 5.45
N LYS A 533 23.75 -6.89 6.35
CA LYS A 533 22.51 -7.61 6.02
C LYS A 533 21.31 -6.68 6.18
N ILE A 534 20.31 -6.80 5.32
CA ILE A 534 19.01 -6.11 5.50
C ILE A 534 18.11 -7.05 6.28
N VAL A 535 17.46 -6.56 7.34
CA VAL A 535 16.53 -7.36 8.14
C VAL A 535 15.20 -6.64 8.23
N ASN A 536 14.12 -7.32 7.83
CA ASN A 536 12.78 -6.76 7.74
C ASN A 536 12.03 -6.84 9.08
N TYR A 537 11.33 -5.76 9.43
CA TYR A 537 10.56 -5.59 10.65
C TYR A 537 9.18 -4.96 10.37
N PRO A 538 8.14 -5.26 11.17
CA PRO A 538 8.13 -6.30 12.19
C PRO A 538 8.31 -7.70 11.56
N GLU A 539 8.77 -8.65 12.36
CA GLU A 539 8.72 -10.07 11.98
C GLU A 539 7.24 -10.43 11.72
N GLN A 540 6.94 -10.96 10.54
CA GLN A 540 5.59 -11.43 10.22
C GLN A 540 5.29 -12.68 11.05
N GLU A 541 4.08 -12.76 11.60
CA GLU A 541 3.70 -13.88 12.47
C GLU A 541 3.73 -15.21 11.71
N SER A 542 4.23 -16.25 12.36
CA SER A 542 4.19 -17.62 11.84
C SER A 542 2.74 -18.08 11.59
N ALA A 543 2.54 -18.93 10.59
CA ALA A 543 1.27 -19.57 10.21
C ALA A 543 0.41 -20.02 11.41
N PHE A 544 1.07 -20.65 12.39
CA PHE A 544 0.41 -21.25 13.54
C PHE A 544 -0.22 -20.23 14.50
N LYS A 545 0.36 -19.02 14.60
CA LYS A 545 -0.24 -17.91 15.37
C LYS A 545 -1.41 -17.27 14.62
N GLN A 546 -1.33 -17.22 13.29
CA GLN A 546 -2.41 -16.68 12.45
C GLN A 546 -3.68 -17.54 12.46
N LEU A 547 -3.59 -18.84 12.73
CA LEU A 547 -4.72 -19.77 12.89
C LEU A 547 -5.65 -19.46 14.10
N GLY A 548 -5.21 -18.58 15.01
CA GLY A 548 -5.98 -18.18 16.19
C GLY A 548 -7.04 -17.11 15.93
N ALA A 549 -7.15 -16.14 16.85
CA ALA A 549 -8.23 -15.14 16.91
C ALA A 549 -8.49 -14.34 15.62
N ASN A 550 -7.51 -14.26 14.71
CA ASN A 550 -7.59 -13.49 13.47
C ASN A 550 -8.11 -14.29 12.27
N PHE A 551 -8.20 -15.63 12.34
CA PHE A 551 -8.62 -16.47 11.22
C PHE A 551 -10.09 -16.22 10.84
N SER A 552 -11.00 -16.19 11.82
CA SER A 552 -12.42 -15.93 11.59
C SER A 552 -12.67 -14.53 10.99
N ALA A 553 -11.94 -13.51 11.47
CA ALA A 553 -12.04 -12.16 10.94
C ALA A 553 -11.52 -12.05 9.49
N LYS A 554 -10.40 -12.72 9.17
CA LYS A 554 -9.80 -12.72 7.84
C LYS A 554 -10.67 -13.46 6.81
N ILE A 555 -11.28 -14.58 7.19
CA ILE A 555 -12.28 -15.28 6.36
C ILE A 555 -13.49 -14.39 6.11
N LYS A 556 -14.04 -13.78 7.17
CA LYS A 556 -15.21 -12.91 7.04
C LYS A 556 -14.96 -11.74 6.09
N ASN A 557 -13.81 -11.08 6.21
CA ASN A 557 -13.43 -9.98 5.30
C ASN A 557 -13.22 -10.47 3.87
N THR A 558 -12.64 -11.65 3.69
CA THR A 558 -12.43 -12.24 2.35
C THR A 558 -13.76 -12.57 1.69
N MET A 559 -14.70 -13.20 2.41
CA MET A 559 -16.06 -13.47 1.92
C MET A 559 -16.81 -12.18 1.58
N LEU A 560 -16.80 -11.19 2.47
CA LEU A 560 -17.43 -9.89 2.23
C LEU A 560 -16.88 -9.20 0.98
N LYS A 561 -15.55 -9.25 0.77
CA LYS A 561 -14.92 -8.68 -0.42
C LYS A 561 -15.32 -9.44 -1.69
N SER A 562 -15.38 -10.77 -1.63
CA SER A 562 -15.81 -11.60 -2.76
C SER A 562 -17.27 -11.35 -3.14
N GLU A 563 -18.14 -11.17 -2.15
CA GLU A 563 -19.58 -10.98 -2.37
C GLU A 563 -19.91 -9.55 -2.85
N LEU A 564 -19.20 -8.55 -2.33
CA LEU A 564 -19.45 -7.14 -2.66
C LEU A 564 -18.71 -6.65 -3.91
N GLY A 565 -17.66 -7.34 -4.37
CA GLY A 565 -16.87 -6.94 -5.52
C GLY A 565 -16.35 -5.50 -5.39
N GLU A 566 -16.53 -4.67 -6.43
CA GLU A 566 -16.16 -3.25 -6.41
C GLU A 566 -16.87 -2.46 -5.31
N ASN A 567 -18.07 -2.88 -4.88
CA ASN A 567 -18.81 -2.20 -3.81
C ASN A 567 -18.19 -2.40 -2.43
N TYR A 568 -17.25 -3.33 -2.27
CA TYR A 568 -16.51 -3.51 -1.02
C TYR A 568 -15.82 -2.21 -0.57
N LEU A 569 -15.39 -1.37 -1.52
CA LEU A 569 -14.80 -0.07 -1.23
C LEU A 569 -15.73 0.83 -0.42
N TYR A 570 -17.03 0.82 -0.69
CA TYR A 570 -18.01 1.60 0.07
C TYR A 570 -18.20 1.04 1.48
N TYR A 571 -18.25 -0.28 1.64
CA TYR A 571 -18.29 -0.93 2.95
C TYR A 571 -17.07 -0.57 3.79
N GLU A 572 -15.88 -0.64 3.19
CA GLU A 572 -14.62 -0.27 3.83
C GLU A 572 -14.62 1.21 4.24
N GLN A 573 -15.10 2.12 3.39
CA GLN A 573 -15.27 3.53 3.73
C GLN A 573 -16.18 3.73 4.94
N VAL A 574 -17.33 3.05 4.98
CA VAL A 574 -18.26 3.12 6.13
C VAL A 574 -17.62 2.57 7.41
N ASN A 575 -16.89 1.45 7.33
CA ASN A 575 -16.17 0.93 8.50
C ASN A 575 -15.04 1.86 8.95
N LYS A 576 -14.31 2.48 8.01
CA LYS A 576 -13.29 3.50 8.30
C LYS A 576 -13.88 4.70 9.04
N LEU A 577 -15.11 5.12 8.71
CA LEU A 577 -15.80 6.19 9.46
C LEU A 577 -15.92 5.87 10.96
N LYS A 578 -16.12 4.60 11.34
CA LYS A 578 -16.18 4.21 12.76
C LYS A 578 -14.88 4.50 13.51
N SER A 579 -13.73 4.34 12.85
CA SER A 579 -12.40 4.51 13.44
C SER A 579 -11.95 5.96 13.61
N ILE A 580 -12.58 6.91 12.90
CA ILE A 580 -12.19 8.33 12.92
C ILE A 580 -13.04 9.18 13.87
N MET A 581 -14.20 8.68 14.30
CA MET A 581 -15.10 9.44 15.18
C MET A 581 -14.48 9.61 16.56
N ARG A 582 -14.60 10.83 17.12
CA ARG A 582 -14.17 11.19 18.49
C ARG A 582 -12.66 11.09 18.77
N VAL A 583 -11.82 10.87 17.76
CA VAL A 583 -10.35 10.86 17.90
C VAL A 583 -9.75 11.91 16.97
N PRO A 584 -8.91 12.86 17.44
CA PRO A 584 -8.23 13.81 16.58
C PRO A 584 -7.39 13.13 15.51
N GLN A 585 -7.69 13.42 14.24
CA GLN A 585 -7.06 12.79 13.09
C GLN A 585 -6.02 13.70 12.43
N ALA A 586 -4.83 13.16 12.21
CA ALA A 586 -3.89 13.57 11.20
C ALA A 586 -3.98 12.54 10.07
N ARG A 587 -4.98 12.67 9.19
CA ARG A 587 -5.25 11.71 8.11
C ARG A 587 -5.48 12.38 6.74
N LEU A 588 -5.11 11.71 5.64
CA LEU A 588 -5.38 12.11 4.26
C LEU A 588 -6.89 12.06 3.94
N PRO A 589 -7.43 12.91 3.04
CA PRO A 589 -8.76 12.77 2.49
C PRO A 589 -8.97 11.48 1.69
N PHE A 590 -9.69 10.51 2.27
CA PHE A 590 -10.18 9.25 1.65
C PHE A 590 -9.11 8.46 0.86
N ASN A 591 -9.49 7.33 0.26
CA ASN A 591 -8.60 6.65 -0.68
C ASN A 591 -8.58 7.50 -1.96
N VAL A 592 -7.44 8.11 -2.29
CA VAL A 592 -7.28 8.83 -3.56
C VAL A 592 -7.20 7.79 -4.67
N VAL A 593 -8.32 7.59 -5.38
CA VAL A 593 -8.37 6.72 -6.56
C VAL A 593 -8.13 7.60 -7.78
N ILE A 594 -6.99 7.39 -8.41
CA ILE A 594 -6.66 7.99 -9.71
C ILE A 594 -6.96 6.94 -10.76
N LYS A 595 -7.90 7.26 -11.66
CA LYS A 595 -8.26 6.41 -12.80
C LYS A 595 -7.55 6.94 -14.04
#